data_AF-A0AAU2JEB0-F1
#
_entry.id   AF-A0AAU2JEB0-F1
#
_cell.length_a   1.000
_cell.length_b   1.000
_cell.length_c   1.000
_cell.angle_alpha   90.00
_cell.angle_beta   90.00
_cell.angle_gamma   90.00
#
_symmetry.space_group_name_H-M   'P 1'
#
loop_
_entity.id
_entity.type
_entity.pdbx_description
1 polymer ?
#
loop_
_entity_poly.entity_id
_entity_poly.type
_entity_poly.pdbx_seq_one_letter_code
_entity_poly.pdbx_strand_id
1 'polypeptide(L)'
;MTEPNEAARIAALSELIAWAERRERLSEDRADAVAGAWRTGTRNVAELARLARVSRDTIYADLAARAIDLSSREQDIQGPQKVGGVPLRGDSVRIVARIADSVARPAFAHDPGDPLVRATLAASQALRTMADVLEPPSDQGPGWTPRETLPSLAGDGEELAYHSRQALAALAEPAELAAHSDSRRQALLHTGRHAVADGASFTLALPTGGTITLQVGRDETGWTSLTSDSPLVVGDADSLDHLEAQAALEVLARIATRHLTEAALAEHRKDAPPGSRPPRTRYIPSNES
;
A
#
# COMPACT_ATOMS: atom_id res chain seq x y z
N MET A 1 30.08 -2.93 1.81
CA MET A 1 29.26 -1.88 2.46
C MET A 1 28.45 -1.09 1.42
N THR A 2 27.68 -1.75 0.55
CA THR A 2 27.01 -1.11 -0.61
C THR A 2 25.48 -1.21 -0.59
N GLU A 3 24.90 -2.12 0.20
CA GLU A 3 23.44 -2.35 0.23
C GLU A 3 22.59 -1.29 0.97
N PRO A 4 23.04 -0.65 2.07
CA PRO A 4 22.21 0.33 2.78
C PRO A 4 21.91 1.59 1.97
N ASN A 5 22.78 1.95 1.02
CA ASN A 5 22.66 3.18 0.24
C ASN A 5 21.69 3.02 -0.96
N GLU A 6 21.60 1.81 -1.52
CA GLU A 6 20.72 1.54 -2.66
C GLU A 6 19.25 1.49 -2.26
N ALA A 7 18.93 0.86 -1.13
CA ALA A 7 17.57 0.86 -0.58
C ALA A 7 17.09 2.28 -0.23
N ALA A 8 17.97 3.10 0.36
CA ALA A 8 17.68 4.51 0.66
C ALA A 8 17.44 5.34 -0.60
N ARG A 9 18.24 5.12 -1.65
CA ARG A 9 18.05 5.76 -2.96
C ARG A 9 16.70 5.36 -3.59
N ILE A 10 16.36 4.08 -3.60
CA ILE A 10 15.08 3.60 -4.15
C ILE A 10 13.89 4.19 -3.39
N ALA A 11 13.97 4.28 -2.06
CA ALA A 11 12.92 4.89 -1.23
C ALA A 11 12.74 6.38 -1.56
N ALA A 12 13.83 7.16 -1.62
CA ALA A 12 13.77 8.59 -1.92
C ALA A 12 13.27 8.88 -3.34
N LEU A 13 13.62 8.05 -4.33
CA LEU A 13 13.10 8.18 -5.70
C LEU A 13 11.62 7.80 -5.77
N SER A 14 11.19 6.78 -5.02
CA SER A 14 9.77 6.41 -4.90
C SER A 14 8.95 7.52 -4.27
N GLU A 15 9.46 8.19 -3.23
CA GLU A 15 8.82 9.36 -2.62
C GLU A 15 8.68 10.53 -3.61
N LEU A 16 9.73 10.80 -4.41
CA LEU A 16 9.69 11.84 -5.44
C LEU A 16 8.65 11.55 -6.54
N ILE A 17 8.54 10.27 -6.95
CA ILE A 17 7.51 9.82 -7.91
C ILE A 17 6.11 9.96 -7.31
N ALA A 18 5.93 9.50 -6.06
CA ALA A 18 4.64 9.58 -5.35
C ALA A 18 4.20 11.03 -5.10
N TRP A 19 5.14 11.96 -4.89
CA TRP A 19 4.85 13.39 -4.86
C TRP A 19 4.35 13.89 -6.22
N ALA A 20 5.00 13.51 -7.33
CA ALA A 20 4.62 13.98 -8.66
C ALA A 20 3.18 13.56 -9.04
N GLU A 21 2.73 12.41 -8.54
CA GLU A 21 1.34 11.92 -8.69
C GLU A 21 0.32 12.72 -7.87
N ARG A 22 0.76 13.42 -6.81
CA ARG A 22 -0.08 14.20 -5.89
C ARG A 22 0.18 15.71 -5.98
N ARG A 23 0.87 16.16 -7.03
CA ARG A 23 1.43 17.53 -7.17
C ARG A 23 0.45 18.68 -6.93
N GLU A 24 -0.84 18.47 -7.23
CA GLU A 24 -1.89 19.49 -7.07
C GLU A 24 -2.36 19.66 -5.62
N ARG A 25 -2.06 18.69 -4.74
CA ARG A 25 -2.51 18.66 -3.34
C ARG A 25 -1.40 18.93 -2.33
N LEU A 26 -0.12 18.79 -2.72
CA LEU A 26 1.05 18.87 -1.83
C LEU A 26 2.18 19.71 -2.46
N SER A 27 1.88 20.90 -2.97
CA SER A 27 2.88 21.74 -3.66
C SER A 27 4.05 22.15 -2.76
N GLU A 28 3.86 22.20 -1.44
CA GLU A 28 4.83 22.66 -0.45
C GLU A 28 5.93 21.62 -0.17
N ASP A 29 5.64 20.32 -0.34
CA ASP A 29 6.55 19.22 -0.01
C ASP A 29 7.57 18.89 -1.12
N ARG A 30 7.47 19.55 -2.28
CA ARG A 30 8.34 19.29 -3.45
C ARG A 30 9.82 19.44 -3.13
N ALA A 31 10.16 20.56 -2.47
CA ALA A 31 11.55 20.89 -2.16
C ALA A 31 12.17 19.90 -1.16
N ASP A 32 11.36 19.32 -0.27
CA ASP A 32 11.77 18.23 0.62
C ASP A 32 12.10 16.96 -0.15
N ALA A 33 11.20 16.52 -1.02
CA ALA A 33 11.36 15.28 -1.79
C ALA A 33 12.59 15.37 -2.73
N VAL A 34 12.78 16.50 -3.40
CA VAL A 34 13.93 16.76 -4.27
C VAL A 34 15.24 16.74 -3.47
N ALA A 35 15.26 17.39 -2.29
CA ALA A 35 16.43 17.41 -1.42
C ALA A 35 16.75 16.01 -0.85
N GLY A 36 15.73 15.20 -0.51
CA GLY A 36 15.91 13.81 -0.09
C GLY A 36 16.56 12.94 -1.15
N ALA A 37 16.10 13.04 -2.41
CA ALA A 37 16.69 12.32 -3.53
C ALA A 37 18.14 12.74 -3.83
N TRP A 38 18.47 14.03 -3.66
CA TRP A 38 19.84 14.53 -3.83
C TRP A 38 20.80 14.00 -2.76
N ARG A 39 20.37 14.03 -1.50
CA ARG A 39 21.19 13.59 -0.35
C ARG A 39 21.47 12.08 -0.36
N THR A 40 20.58 11.28 -0.93
CA THR A 40 20.79 9.82 -1.14
C THR A 40 21.70 9.48 -2.33
N GLY A 41 22.28 10.50 -2.98
CA GLY A 41 23.31 10.32 -4.00
C GLY A 41 22.81 10.42 -5.45
N THR A 42 21.53 10.72 -5.68
CA THR A 42 21.05 11.03 -7.03
C THR A 42 21.45 12.46 -7.42
N ARG A 43 22.67 12.60 -7.95
CA ARG A 43 23.29 13.90 -8.31
C ARG A 43 23.01 14.36 -9.75
N ASN A 44 22.02 13.77 -10.42
CA ASN A 44 21.63 14.13 -11.78
C ASN A 44 20.34 14.97 -11.79
N VAL A 45 20.49 16.28 -11.97
CA VAL A 45 19.37 17.24 -12.02
C VAL A 45 18.35 16.90 -13.13
N ALA A 46 18.81 16.40 -14.28
CA ALA A 46 17.91 16.02 -15.37
C ALA A 46 17.06 14.80 -15.02
N GLU A 47 17.62 13.85 -14.27
CA GLU A 47 16.89 12.68 -13.77
C GLU A 47 15.85 13.08 -12.74
N LEU A 48 16.21 13.92 -11.77
CA LEU A 48 15.29 14.45 -10.77
C LEU A 48 14.13 15.23 -11.41
N ALA A 49 14.43 16.10 -12.37
CA ALA A 49 13.41 16.85 -13.11
C ALA A 49 12.43 15.93 -13.84
N ARG A 50 12.94 14.85 -14.46
CA ARG A 50 12.11 13.86 -15.17
C ARG A 50 11.20 13.10 -14.22
N LEU A 51 11.72 12.65 -13.07
CA LEU A 51 10.96 11.89 -12.07
C LEU A 51 9.91 12.75 -11.37
N ALA A 52 10.26 13.99 -11.01
CA ALA A 52 9.36 14.96 -10.41
C ALA A 52 8.39 15.60 -11.42
N ARG A 53 8.59 15.39 -12.74
CA ARG A 53 7.82 16.01 -13.83
C ARG A 53 7.79 17.54 -13.76
N VAL A 54 8.92 18.16 -13.43
CA VAL A 54 9.11 19.62 -13.37
C VAL A 54 10.28 20.07 -14.23
N SER A 55 10.43 21.38 -14.42
CA SER A 55 11.58 21.93 -15.14
C SER A 55 12.88 21.77 -14.33
N ARG A 56 14.03 21.79 -15.00
CA ARG A 56 15.33 21.78 -14.33
C ARG A 56 15.52 23.01 -13.44
N ASP A 57 15.00 24.16 -13.86
CA ASP A 57 15.07 25.42 -13.09
C ASP A 57 14.31 25.31 -11.77
N THR A 58 13.18 24.59 -11.76
CA THR A 58 12.43 24.27 -10.54
C THR A 58 13.26 23.40 -9.59
N ILE A 59 13.97 22.40 -10.09
CA ILE A 59 14.88 21.57 -9.27
C ILE A 59 16.02 22.42 -8.69
N TYR A 60 16.62 23.31 -9.48
CA TYR A 60 17.65 24.22 -8.99
C TYR A 60 17.13 25.13 -7.88
N ALA A 61 15.93 25.69 -8.03
CA ALA A 61 15.29 26.52 -7.02
C ALA A 61 14.95 25.73 -5.73
N ASP A 62 14.45 24.50 -5.86
CA ASP A 62 14.10 23.64 -4.74
C ASP A 62 15.34 23.22 -3.92
N LEU A 63 16.44 22.88 -4.59
CA LEU A 63 17.70 22.55 -3.94
C LEU A 63 18.29 23.78 -3.23
N ALA A 64 18.21 24.95 -3.85
CA ALA A 64 18.63 26.21 -3.23
C ALA A 64 17.79 26.56 -2.00
N ALA A 65 16.47 26.34 -2.05
CA ALA A 65 15.56 26.56 -0.92
C ALA A 65 15.91 25.70 0.31
N ARG A 66 16.60 24.57 0.11
CA ARG A 66 17.08 23.68 1.18
C ARG A 66 18.58 23.81 1.46
N ALA A 67 19.17 24.93 1.06
CA ALA A 67 20.58 25.27 1.26
C ALA A 67 21.56 24.21 0.73
N ILE A 68 21.18 23.50 -0.34
CA ILE A 68 22.04 22.51 -1.00
C ILE A 68 22.93 23.24 -2.01
N ASP A 69 24.22 23.37 -1.69
CA ASP A 69 25.23 23.85 -2.63
C ASP A 69 25.59 22.77 -3.67
N LEU A 70 25.37 23.09 -4.94
CA LEU A 70 25.60 22.20 -6.09
C LEU A 70 27.07 22.16 -6.54
N SER A 71 27.85 23.15 -6.13
CA SER A 71 29.27 23.28 -6.48
C SER A 71 30.18 22.43 -5.57
N SER A 72 29.70 22.08 -4.38
CA SER A 72 30.37 21.17 -3.47
C SER A 72 30.15 19.70 -3.88
N ARG A 73 31.18 19.10 -4.50
CA ARG A 73 31.23 17.66 -4.80
C ARG A 73 31.39 16.78 -3.55
N GLU A 74 31.78 17.38 -2.42
CA GLU A 74 32.10 16.72 -1.15
C GLU A 74 31.09 17.04 -0.04
N GLN A 75 29.85 17.43 -0.37
CA GLN A 75 28.78 17.30 0.62
C GLN A 75 28.67 15.81 0.96
N ASP A 76 29.13 15.47 2.16
CA ASP A 76 29.07 14.14 2.76
C ASP A 76 27.79 13.47 2.29
N ILE A 77 27.92 12.24 1.79
CA ILE A 77 26.78 11.32 1.69
C ILE A 77 26.33 11.13 3.13
N GLN A 78 25.53 12.08 3.62
CA GLN A 78 24.84 11.97 4.88
C GLN A 78 23.80 10.90 4.56
N GLY A 79 24.17 9.65 4.85
CA GLY A 79 23.23 8.53 4.89
C GLY A 79 21.97 9.07 5.55
N PRO A 80 20.82 8.85 4.90
CA PRO A 80 19.70 9.79 4.90
C PRO A 80 19.64 10.50 6.23
N GLN A 81 19.89 11.82 6.24
CA GLN A 81 19.25 12.62 7.26
C GLN A 81 17.78 12.26 7.08
N LYS A 82 17.30 11.35 7.93
CA LYS A 82 15.90 11.31 8.30
C LYS A 82 15.66 12.78 8.58
N VAL A 83 15.02 13.51 7.65
CA VAL A 83 14.15 14.59 8.06
C VAL A 83 13.32 13.87 9.07
N GLY A 84 13.65 14.05 10.35
CA GLY A 84 13.08 13.27 11.42
C GLY A 84 11.63 13.67 11.34
N GLY A 85 10.83 12.88 10.62
CA GLY A 85 9.45 13.17 10.37
C GLY A 85 8.90 13.46 11.74
N VAL A 86 8.32 14.64 11.92
CA VAL A 86 7.72 14.99 13.21
C VAL A 86 6.83 13.79 13.55
N PRO A 87 7.07 13.09 14.68
CA PRO A 87 6.34 11.87 14.97
C PRO A 87 4.85 12.16 14.86
N LEU A 88 4.10 11.29 14.19
CA LEU A 88 2.66 11.45 14.10
C LEU A 88 2.09 11.50 15.53
N ARG A 89 1.57 12.65 15.93
CA ARG A 89 1.03 12.86 17.28
C ARG A 89 -0.45 12.52 17.30
N GLY A 90 -0.92 11.93 18.41
CA GLY A 90 -2.33 11.59 18.59
C GLY A 90 -3.21 12.84 18.41
N ASP A 91 -2.82 13.97 18.99
CA ASP A 91 -3.56 15.24 18.84
C ASP A 91 -3.74 15.71 17.39
N SER A 92 -2.72 15.55 16.54
CA SER A 92 -2.84 15.89 15.12
C SER A 92 -3.87 15.00 14.42
N VAL A 93 -3.86 13.70 14.74
CA VAL A 93 -4.84 12.75 14.20
C VAL A 93 -6.25 13.03 14.73
N ARG A 94 -6.40 13.40 16.02
CA ARG A 94 -7.69 13.82 16.60
C ARG A 94 -8.29 15.04 15.92
N ILE A 95 -7.47 15.99 15.48
CA ILE A 95 -7.95 17.15 14.71
C ILE A 95 -8.58 16.68 13.40
N VAL A 96 -7.87 15.85 12.63
CA VAL A 96 -8.40 15.30 11.36
C VAL A 96 -9.65 14.48 11.60
N ALA A 97 -9.66 13.63 12.63
CA ALA A 97 -10.82 12.83 12.99
C ALA A 97 -12.05 13.68 13.34
N ARG A 98 -11.86 14.80 14.05
CA ARG A 98 -12.95 15.77 14.35
C ARG A 98 -13.47 16.47 13.10
N ILE A 99 -12.60 16.81 12.16
CA ILE A 99 -12.99 17.40 10.88
C ILE A 99 -13.79 16.39 10.04
N ALA A 100 -13.33 15.14 9.96
CA ALA A 100 -14.06 14.08 9.26
C ALA A 100 -15.44 13.84 9.91
N ASP A 101 -15.50 13.77 11.24
CA ASP A 101 -16.73 13.56 11.99
C ASP A 101 -17.73 14.72 11.89
N SER A 102 -17.25 15.97 11.79
CA SER A 102 -18.14 17.14 11.65
C SER A 102 -18.89 17.17 10.33
N VAL A 103 -18.38 16.48 9.30
CA VAL A 103 -19.04 16.29 8.01
C VAL A 103 -19.82 14.97 7.99
N ALA A 104 -19.22 13.89 8.48
CA ALA A 104 -19.81 12.55 8.43
C ALA A 104 -21.08 12.44 9.28
N ARG A 105 -21.10 13.00 10.50
CA ARG A 105 -22.24 12.84 11.40
C ARG A 105 -23.52 13.52 10.89
N PRO A 106 -23.50 14.78 10.39
CA PRO A 106 -24.67 15.38 9.76
C PRO A 106 -25.11 14.64 8.48
N ALA A 107 -24.15 14.21 7.65
CA ALA A 107 -24.47 13.44 6.45
C ALA A 107 -25.14 12.09 6.79
N PHE A 108 -24.65 11.39 7.81
CA PHE A 108 -25.23 10.14 8.30
C PHE A 108 -26.63 10.32 8.88
N ALA A 109 -26.88 11.44 9.58
CA ALA A 109 -28.22 11.76 10.06
C ALA A 109 -29.21 12.03 8.91
N HIS A 110 -28.72 12.49 7.76
CA HIS A 110 -29.53 12.74 6.57
C HIS A 110 -29.78 11.46 5.76
N ASP A 111 -28.71 10.71 5.45
CA ASP A 111 -28.78 9.45 4.73
C ASP A 111 -27.85 8.40 5.37
N PRO A 112 -28.36 7.59 6.30
CA PRO A 112 -27.58 6.51 6.91
C PRO A 112 -27.40 5.31 5.97
N GLY A 113 -28.06 5.27 4.81
CA GLY A 113 -27.95 4.21 3.83
C GLY A 113 -26.77 4.39 2.87
N ASP A 114 -26.33 5.64 2.64
CA ASP A 114 -25.26 5.97 1.70
C ASP A 114 -23.92 5.31 2.08
N PRO A 115 -23.35 4.44 1.23
CA PRO A 115 -22.06 3.79 1.46
C PRO A 115 -20.89 4.76 1.65
N LEU A 116 -20.89 5.90 0.93
CA LEU A 116 -19.82 6.89 1.05
C LEU A 116 -19.87 7.60 2.41
N VAL A 117 -21.08 7.87 2.89
CA VAL A 117 -21.28 8.44 4.23
C VAL A 117 -20.81 7.45 5.30
N ARG A 118 -21.14 6.17 5.16
CA ARG A 118 -20.66 5.11 6.06
C ARG A 118 -19.14 4.94 6.03
N ALA A 119 -18.53 4.96 4.84
CA ALA A 119 -17.08 4.94 4.70
C ALA A 119 -16.43 6.14 5.40
N THR A 120 -16.99 7.35 5.25
CA THR A 120 -16.46 8.54 5.90
C THR A 120 -16.59 8.48 7.42
N LEU A 121 -17.70 7.94 7.93
CA LEU A 121 -17.90 7.72 9.36
C LEU A 121 -16.89 6.70 9.92
N ALA A 122 -16.74 5.55 9.25
CA ALA A 122 -15.75 4.52 9.62
C ALA A 122 -14.31 5.08 9.57
N ALA A 123 -13.97 5.90 8.57
CA ALA A 123 -12.69 6.59 8.53
C ALA A 123 -12.48 7.51 9.74
N SER A 124 -13.50 8.29 10.11
CA SER A 124 -13.42 9.17 11.29
C SER A 124 -13.20 8.37 12.58
N GLN A 125 -13.84 7.20 12.70
CA GLN A 125 -13.69 6.31 13.84
C GLN A 125 -12.30 5.67 13.87
N ALA A 126 -11.83 5.11 12.75
CA ALA A 126 -10.48 4.55 12.63
C ALA A 126 -9.40 5.58 13.00
N LEU A 127 -9.56 6.85 12.58
CA LEU A 127 -8.63 7.92 12.94
C LEU A 127 -8.65 8.23 14.46
N ARG A 128 -9.83 8.20 15.11
CA ARG A 128 -9.91 8.35 16.58
C ARG A 128 -9.19 7.21 17.29
N THR A 129 -9.51 5.98 16.91
CA THR A 129 -8.91 4.77 17.48
C THR A 129 -7.39 4.77 17.28
N MET A 130 -6.90 5.21 16.11
CA MET A 130 -5.48 5.38 15.84
C MET A 130 -4.84 6.45 16.73
N ALA A 131 -5.52 7.58 16.95
CA ALA A 131 -5.01 8.62 17.83
C ALA A 131 -4.85 8.13 19.28
N ASP A 132 -5.78 7.30 19.76
CA ASP A 132 -5.72 6.73 21.09
C ASP A 132 -4.61 5.68 21.22
N VAL A 133 -4.34 4.91 20.15
CA VAL A 133 -3.17 4.01 20.09
C VAL A 133 -1.85 4.79 20.14
N LEU A 134 -1.77 5.93 19.44
CA LEU A 134 -0.57 6.77 19.40
C LEU A 134 -0.32 7.50 20.73
N GLU A 135 -1.39 7.98 21.35
CA GLU A 135 -1.34 8.79 22.56
C GLU A 135 -2.55 8.46 23.43
N PRO A 136 -2.40 7.61 24.44
CA PRO A 136 -3.52 7.10 25.22
C PRO A 136 -4.23 8.24 25.98
N PRO A 137 -5.58 8.28 25.99
CA PRO A 137 -6.31 9.25 26.79
C PRO A 137 -5.96 9.14 28.28
N SER A 138 -5.80 10.28 28.94
CA SER A 138 -5.39 10.36 30.36
C SER A 138 -6.42 9.77 31.34
N ASP A 139 -7.65 9.56 30.89
CA ASP A 139 -8.81 9.07 31.63
C ASP A 139 -9.04 7.54 31.53
N GLN A 140 -8.25 6.82 30.71
CA GLN A 140 -8.39 5.37 30.51
C GLN A 140 -7.96 4.50 31.72
N GLY A 141 -7.60 5.14 32.84
CA GLY A 141 -7.25 4.48 34.09
C GLY A 141 -5.90 3.72 34.06
N PRO A 142 -5.42 3.26 35.22
CA PRO A 142 -4.22 2.43 35.28
C PRO A 142 -4.50 1.04 34.70
N GLY A 143 -3.78 0.67 33.63
CA GLY A 143 -3.83 -0.67 33.04
C GLY A 143 -4.16 -0.71 31.54
N TRP A 144 -4.57 0.41 30.94
CA TRP A 144 -4.81 0.49 29.51
C TRP A 144 -3.55 0.12 28.71
N THR A 145 -3.73 -0.70 27.66
CA THR A 145 -2.64 -0.99 26.71
C THR A 145 -3.11 -0.87 25.26
N PRO A 146 -2.22 -0.46 24.32
CA PRO A 146 -2.57 -0.40 22.90
C PRO A 146 -3.11 -1.73 22.35
N ARG A 147 -2.72 -2.86 22.95
CA ARG A 147 -3.16 -4.20 22.58
C ARG A 147 -4.67 -4.38 22.69
N GLU A 148 -5.33 -3.68 23.60
CA GLU A 148 -6.79 -3.74 23.78
C GLU A 148 -7.53 -2.96 22.69
N THR A 149 -6.88 -1.96 22.10
CA THR A 149 -7.46 -1.05 21.09
C THR A 149 -7.15 -1.47 19.65
N LEU A 150 -6.03 -2.16 19.42
CA LEU A 150 -5.63 -2.63 18.08
C LEU A 150 -6.67 -3.52 17.38
N PRO A 151 -7.40 -4.43 18.05
CA PRO A 151 -8.48 -5.19 17.41
C PRO A 151 -9.62 -4.29 16.92
N SER A 152 -10.02 -3.29 17.71
CA SER A 152 -11.03 -2.31 17.29
C SER A 152 -10.54 -1.50 16.10
N LEU A 153 -9.26 -1.08 16.09
CA LEU A 153 -8.69 -0.36 14.94
C LEU A 153 -8.70 -1.22 13.67
N ALA A 154 -8.43 -2.53 13.80
CA ALA A 154 -8.52 -3.45 12.67
C ALA A 154 -9.97 -3.57 12.17
N GLY A 155 -10.94 -3.71 13.07
CA GLY A 155 -12.36 -3.71 12.73
C GLY A 155 -12.83 -2.42 12.04
N ASP A 156 -12.46 -1.26 12.58
CA ASP A 156 -12.77 0.05 11.98
C ASP A 156 -12.18 0.18 10.56
N GLY A 157 -10.96 -0.34 10.36
CA GLY A 157 -10.31 -0.39 9.06
C GLY A 157 -10.99 -1.33 8.06
N GLU A 158 -11.52 -2.46 8.53
CA GLU A 158 -12.30 -3.40 7.73
C GLU A 158 -13.64 -2.80 7.31
N GLU A 159 -14.36 -2.13 8.22
CA GLU A 159 -15.60 -1.40 7.91
C GLU A 159 -15.38 -0.29 6.87
N LEU A 160 -14.31 0.50 7.05
CA LEU A 160 -13.91 1.51 6.07
C LEU A 160 -13.68 0.89 4.69
N ALA A 161 -12.92 -0.21 4.63
CA ALA A 161 -12.62 -0.88 3.37
C ALA A 161 -13.89 -1.43 2.71
N TYR A 162 -14.78 -2.06 3.49
CA TYR A 162 -16.06 -2.59 3.02
C TYR A 162 -16.94 -1.48 2.41
N HIS A 163 -17.19 -0.41 3.15
CA HIS A 163 -18.04 0.68 2.67
C HIS A 163 -17.42 1.46 1.49
N SER A 164 -16.09 1.56 1.44
CA SER A 164 -15.40 2.13 0.28
C SER A 164 -15.59 1.28 -0.98
N ARG A 165 -15.53 -0.06 -0.86
CA ARG A 165 -15.84 -0.98 -1.96
C ARG A 165 -17.29 -0.87 -2.38
N GLN A 166 -18.21 -0.79 -1.41
CA GLN A 166 -19.64 -0.62 -1.69
C GLN A 166 -19.94 0.69 -2.43
N ALA A 167 -19.30 1.80 -2.02
CA ALA A 167 -19.42 3.08 -2.71
C ALA A 167 -18.85 3.01 -4.14
N LEU A 168 -17.69 2.37 -4.32
CA LEU A 168 -17.09 2.19 -5.63
C LEU A 168 -17.96 1.30 -6.54
N ALA A 169 -18.48 0.19 -6.02
CA ALA A 169 -19.36 -0.71 -6.75
C ALA A 169 -20.65 -0.03 -7.25
N ALA A 170 -21.15 0.97 -6.51
CA ALA A 170 -22.32 1.75 -6.89
C ALA A 170 -22.04 2.81 -7.98
N LEU A 171 -20.78 3.18 -8.19
CA LEU A 171 -20.38 4.29 -9.07
C LEU A 171 -19.67 3.85 -10.35
N ALA A 172 -18.98 2.72 -10.33
CA ALA A 172 -18.13 2.26 -11.41
C ALA A 172 -18.82 1.18 -12.27
N GLU A 173 -18.53 1.21 -13.56
CA GLU A 173 -19.01 0.19 -14.49
C GLU A 173 -18.23 -1.12 -14.32
N PRO A 174 -18.85 -2.30 -14.54
CA PRO A 174 -18.19 -3.59 -14.37
C PRO A 174 -16.87 -3.73 -15.15
N ALA A 175 -16.81 -3.22 -16.38
CA ALA A 175 -15.59 -3.27 -17.20
C ALA A 175 -14.44 -2.45 -16.59
N GLU A 176 -14.74 -1.32 -15.95
CA GLU A 176 -13.73 -0.48 -15.28
C GLU A 176 -13.17 -1.18 -14.04
N LEU A 177 -14.05 -1.82 -13.27
CA LEU A 177 -13.67 -2.59 -12.09
C LEU A 177 -12.79 -3.79 -12.46
N ALA A 178 -13.15 -4.53 -13.52
CA ALA A 178 -12.34 -5.63 -14.04
C ALA A 178 -10.93 -5.16 -14.44
N ALA A 179 -10.85 -4.07 -15.21
CA ALA A 179 -9.58 -3.49 -15.68
C ALA A 179 -8.73 -2.95 -14.51
N HIS A 180 -9.35 -2.33 -13.51
CA HIS A 180 -8.66 -1.85 -12.32
C HIS A 180 -8.06 -3.02 -11.52
N SER A 181 -8.84 -4.06 -11.28
CA SER A 181 -8.40 -5.26 -10.57
C SER A 181 -7.30 -6.01 -11.32
N ASP A 182 -7.32 -6.03 -12.67
CA ASP A 182 -6.23 -6.62 -13.45
C ASP A 182 -4.96 -5.75 -13.42
N SER A 183 -5.09 -4.42 -13.52
CA SER A 183 -3.94 -3.50 -13.42
C SER A 183 -3.21 -3.66 -12.09
N ARG A 184 -3.96 -3.78 -10.99
CA ARG A 184 -3.42 -4.02 -9.65
C ARG A 184 -2.71 -5.37 -9.55
N ARG A 185 -3.31 -6.41 -10.12
CA ARG A 185 -2.71 -7.75 -10.23
C ARG A 185 -1.39 -7.73 -11.00
N GLN A 186 -1.36 -7.09 -12.16
CA GLN A 186 -0.16 -6.94 -12.98
C GLN A 186 0.93 -6.19 -12.21
N ALA A 187 0.58 -5.11 -11.50
CA ALA A 187 1.52 -4.37 -10.66
C ALA A 187 2.17 -5.28 -9.60
N LEU A 188 1.40 -6.15 -8.94
CA LEU A 188 1.94 -7.12 -7.98
C LEU A 188 2.93 -8.08 -8.64
N LEU A 189 2.59 -8.64 -9.81
CA LEU A 189 3.47 -9.52 -10.57
C LEU A 189 4.76 -8.81 -11.02
N HIS A 190 4.68 -7.55 -11.46
CA HIS A 190 5.84 -6.77 -11.89
C HIS A 190 6.86 -6.54 -10.78
N THR A 191 6.44 -6.54 -9.51
CA THR A 191 7.40 -6.45 -8.40
C THR A 191 8.26 -7.71 -8.25
N GLY A 192 7.81 -8.86 -8.76
CA GLY A 192 8.50 -10.16 -8.64
C GLY A 192 8.66 -10.68 -7.21
N ARG A 193 8.07 -10.00 -6.23
CA ARG A 193 8.24 -10.30 -4.78
C ARG A 193 7.01 -10.95 -4.15
N HIS A 194 5.90 -10.97 -4.87
CA HIS A 194 4.62 -11.44 -4.37
C HIS A 194 4.01 -12.42 -5.34
N ALA A 195 3.54 -13.56 -4.81
CA ALA A 195 2.64 -14.42 -5.55
C ALA A 195 1.30 -13.71 -5.74
N VAL A 196 0.58 -14.11 -6.78
CA VAL A 196 -0.79 -13.69 -7.05
C VAL A 196 -1.66 -14.94 -7.05
N ALA A 197 -2.84 -14.84 -6.45
CA ALA A 197 -3.82 -15.91 -6.49
C ALA A 197 -4.79 -15.67 -7.65
N ASP A 198 -4.84 -16.59 -8.61
CA ASP A 198 -5.80 -16.54 -9.72
C ASP A 198 -7.19 -17.05 -9.30
N GLY A 199 -7.26 -17.78 -8.19
CA GLY A 199 -8.49 -18.28 -7.59
C GLY A 199 -8.22 -19.06 -6.31
N ALA A 200 -9.29 -19.53 -5.67
CA ALA A 200 -9.24 -20.32 -4.45
C ALA A 200 -10.48 -21.22 -4.33
N SER A 201 -10.31 -22.35 -3.64
CA SER A 201 -11.40 -23.27 -3.29
C SER A 201 -11.55 -23.30 -1.78
N PHE A 202 -12.79 -23.15 -1.30
CA PHE A 202 -13.12 -23.11 0.11
C PHE A 202 -14.23 -24.11 0.43
N THR A 203 -14.19 -24.67 1.62
CA THR A 203 -15.28 -25.49 2.16
C THR A 203 -16.03 -24.68 3.20
N LEU A 204 -17.31 -24.44 2.95
CA LEU A 204 -18.21 -23.71 3.84
C LEU A 204 -19.00 -24.71 4.70
N ALA A 205 -18.91 -24.57 6.01
CA ALA A 205 -19.76 -25.30 6.94
C ALA A 205 -21.11 -24.62 7.06
N LEU A 206 -22.20 -25.36 6.87
CA LEU A 206 -23.55 -24.85 6.96
C LEU A 206 -24.10 -25.00 8.38
N PRO A 207 -25.00 -24.10 8.82
CA PRO A 207 -25.70 -24.24 10.10
C PRO A 207 -26.50 -25.54 10.24
N THR A 208 -26.87 -26.15 9.10
CA THR A 208 -27.58 -27.44 9.02
C THR A 208 -26.68 -28.66 9.25
N GLY A 209 -25.36 -28.46 9.41
CA GLY A 209 -24.37 -29.52 9.61
C GLY A 209 -23.80 -30.11 8.31
N GLY A 210 -24.24 -29.62 7.15
CA GLY A 210 -23.65 -29.95 5.85
C GLY A 210 -22.44 -29.09 5.50
N THR A 211 -21.79 -29.40 4.38
CA THR A 211 -20.70 -28.60 3.83
C THR A 211 -20.91 -28.36 2.33
N ILE A 212 -20.48 -27.20 1.85
CA ILE A 212 -20.48 -26.84 0.42
C ILE A 212 -19.06 -26.48 0.02
N THR A 213 -18.63 -26.90 -1.17
CA THR A 213 -17.38 -26.44 -1.77
C THR A 213 -17.65 -25.30 -2.73
N LEU A 214 -17.06 -24.13 -2.45
CA LEU A 214 -17.13 -22.95 -3.30
C LEU A 214 -15.77 -22.70 -3.94
N GLN A 215 -15.75 -22.49 -5.24
CA GLN A 215 -14.58 -22.03 -5.98
C GLN A 215 -14.79 -20.59 -6.43
N VAL A 216 -13.80 -19.77 -6.15
CA VAL A 216 -13.73 -18.37 -6.57
C VAL A 216 -12.56 -18.23 -7.52
N GLY A 217 -12.77 -17.60 -8.66
CA GLY A 217 -11.73 -17.40 -9.67
C GLY A 217 -12.01 -16.18 -10.53
N ARG A 218 -11.41 -16.17 -11.71
CA ARG A 218 -11.65 -15.14 -12.73
C ARG A 218 -12.02 -15.79 -14.05
N ASP A 219 -12.90 -15.12 -14.79
CA ASP A 219 -13.23 -15.48 -16.16
C ASP A 219 -12.27 -14.82 -17.17
N GLU A 220 -12.55 -15.01 -18.47
CA GLU A 220 -11.75 -14.46 -19.57
C GLU A 220 -11.77 -12.93 -19.67
N THR A 221 -12.76 -12.28 -19.06
CA THR A 221 -12.88 -10.82 -18.98
C THR A 221 -12.14 -10.24 -17.77
N GLY A 222 -11.64 -11.11 -16.88
CA GLY A 222 -11.04 -10.74 -15.61
C GLY A 222 -12.05 -10.49 -14.48
N TRP A 223 -13.35 -10.68 -14.75
CA TRP A 223 -14.42 -10.61 -13.76
C TRP A 223 -14.39 -11.80 -12.82
N THR A 224 -14.99 -11.64 -11.64
CA THR A 224 -15.00 -12.73 -10.64
C THR A 224 -16.03 -13.79 -11.05
N SER A 225 -15.58 -15.05 -11.07
CA SER A 225 -16.45 -16.20 -11.30
C SER A 225 -16.63 -17.00 -10.01
N LEU A 226 -17.85 -17.45 -9.74
CA LEU A 226 -18.20 -18.29 -8.59
C LEU A 226 -18.79 -19.62 -9.08
N THR A 227 -18.23 -20.74 -8.63
CA THR A 227 -18.79 -22.07 -8.89
C THR A 227 -18.89 -22.87 -7.60
N SER A 228 -19.87 -23.77 -7.52
CA SER A 228 -20.19 -24.50 -6.29
C SER A 228 -20.62 -25.92 -6.61
N ASP A 229 -20.35 -26.85 -5.70
CA ASP A 229 -20.85 -28.23 -5.75
C ASP A 229 -22.35 -28.35 -5.41
N SER A 230 -22.95 -27.26 -4.92
CA SER A 230 -24.38 -27.13 -4.61
C SER A 230 -25.00 -25.92 -5.32
N PRO A 231 -26.31 -25.92 -5.62
CA PRO A 231 -26.97 -24.80 -6.28
C PRO A 231 -26.82 -23.50 -5.47
N LEU A 232 -26.28 -22.46 -6.10
CA LEU A 232 -26.25 -21.11 -5.53
C LEU A 232 -27.60 -20.42 -5.82
N VAL A 233 -28.11 -19.65 -4.86
CA VAL A 233 -29.29 -18.80 -5.09
C VAL A 233 -28.86 -17.64 -5.98
N VAL A 234 -29.10 -17.82 -7.28
CA VAL A 234 -29.13 -16.84 -8.40
C VAL A 234 -28.00 -15.80 -8.46
N GLY A 235 -27.23 -15.85 -9.56
CA GLY A 235 -26.52 -14.70 -10.14
C GLY A 235 -25.01 -14.90 -10.27
N ASP A 236 -24.45 -14.37 -11.37
CA ASP A 236 -23.01 -14.09 -11.45
C ASP A 236 -22.61 -13.11 -10.34
N ALA A 237 -21.34 -13.12 -9.91
CA ALA A 237 -20.83 -12.20 -8.91
C ALA A 237 -21.15 -10.75 -9.29
N ASP A 238 -21.72 -9.96 -8.36
CA ASP A 238 -21.97 -8.55 -8.60
C ASP A 238 -20.69 -7.70 -8.46
N SER A 239 -20.80 -6.37 -8.66
CA SER A 239 -19.65 -5.46 -8.56
C SER A 239 -19.01 -5.44 -7.16
N LEU A 240 -19.80 -5.59 -6.10
CA LEU A 240 -19.28 -5.66 -4.74
C LEU A 240 -18.60 -7.01 -4.51
N ASP A 241 -19.24 -8.12 -4.88
CA ASP A 241 -18.68 -9.47 -4.83
C ASP A 241 -17.35 -9.54 -5.57
N HIS A 242 -17.25 -8.91 -6.75
CA HIS A 242 -16.02 -8.82 -7.51
C HIS A 242 -14.92 -8.17 -6.67
N LEU A 243 -15.16 -6.96 -6.14
CA LEU A 243 -14.18 -6.21 -5.35
C LEU A 243 -13.78 -6.94 -4.06
N GLU A 244 -14.73 -7.57 -3.37
CA GLU A 244 -14.50 -8.33 -2.14
C GLU A 244 -13.68 -9.59 -2.40
N ALA A 245 -14.02 -10.35 -3.45
CA ALA A 245 -13.27 -11.53 -3.87
C ALA A 245 -11.82 -11.19 -4.25
N GLN A 246 -11.61 -10.11 -5.02
CA GLN A 246 -10.26 -9.68 -5.40
C GLN A 246 -9.44 -9.27 -4.17
N ALA A 247 -10.04 -8.53 -3.23
CA ALA A 247 -9.37 -8.18 -1.97
C ALA A 247 -9.01 -9.42 -1.14
N ALA A 248 -9.90 -10.42 -1.07
CA ALA A 248 -9.65 -11.67 -0.36
C ALA A 248 -8.52 -12.49 -1.00
N LEU A 249 -8.51 -12.60 -2.34
CA LEU A 249 -7.45 -13.30 -3.08
C LEU A 249 -6.09 -12.64 -2.85
N GLU A 250 -6.01 -11.31 -2.78
CA GLU A 250 -4.78 -10.60 -2.43
C GLU A 250 -4.29 -10.92 -1.01
N VAL A 251 -5.20 -11.00 -0.04
CA VAL A 251 -4.87 -11.39 1.33
C VAL A 251 -4.31 -12.81 1.37
N LEU A 252 -4.97 -13.75 0.68
CA LEU A 252 -4.53 -15.15 0.58
C LEU A 252 -3.16 -15.25 -0.12
N ALA A 253 -2.97 -14.53 -1.21
CA ALA A 253 -1.71 -14.49 -1.94
C ALA A 253 -0.57 -13.95 -1.06
N ARG A 254 -0.83 -12.91 -0.26
CA ARG A 254 0.13 -12.37 0.72
C ARG A 254 0.44 -13.35 1.85
N ILE A 255 -0.54 -14.14 2.30
CA ILE A 255 -0.29 -15.23 3.26
C ILE A 255 0.60 -16.29 2.60
N ALA A 256 0.21 -16.81 1.45
CA ALA A 256 0.96 -17.84 0.73
C ALA A 256 2.40 -17.40 0.44
N THR A 257 2.60 -16.17 -0.05
CA THR A 257 3.93 -15.60 -0.34
C THR A 257 4.88 -15.68 0.84
N ARG A 258 4.41 -15.44 2.07
CA ARG A 258 5.26 -15.49 3.29
C ARG A 258 5.79 -16.89 3.59
N HIS A 259 5.17 -17.92 3.02
CA HIS A 259 5.54 -19.32 3.20
C HIS A 259 6.23 -19.92 1.96
N LEU A 260 6.34 -19.16 0.86
CA LEU A 260 7.07 -19.59 -0.31
C LEU A 260 8.57 -19.43 -0.09
N THR A 261 9.34 -20.36 -0.64
CA THR A 261 10.80 -20.25 -0.67
C THR A 261 11.22 -19.24 -1.72
N GLU A 262 12.42 -18.66 -1.57
CA GLU A 262 12.99 -17.76 -2.58
C GLU A 262 13.10 -18.44 -3.96
N ALA A 263 13.36 -19.75 -3.98
CA ALA A 263 13.38 -20.55 -5.21
C ALA A 263 12.02 -20.65 -5.92
N ALA A 264 10.90 -20.52 -5.18
CA ALA A 264 9.55 -20.50 -5.74
C ALA A 264 9.17 -19.12 -6.33
N LEU A 265 9.85 -18.05 -5.89
CA LEU A 265 9.66 -16.68 -6.38
C LEU A 265 10.69 -16.28 -7.44
N ALA A 266 11.86 -16.93 -7.45
CA ALA A 266 12.89 -16.70 -8.43
C ALA A 266 12.46 -17.22 -9.81
N GLU A 267 12.59 -16.35 -10.82
CA GLU A 267 12.34 -16.67 -12.22
C GLU A 267 13.19 -17.87 -12.63
N HIS A 268 12.59 -19.05 -12.79
CA HIS A 268 13.25 -20.18 -13.44
C HIS A 268 13.43 -19.80 -14.92
N ARG A 269 14.57 -19.19 -15.26
CA ARG A 269 15.04 -19.14 -16.65
C ARG A 269 15.23 -20.59 -17.12
N LYS A 270 14.22 -21.14 -17.78
CA LYS A 270 14.30 -22.43 -18.49
C LYS A 270 15.31 -22.42 -19.64
N ASP A 271 15.83 -21.24 -20.01
CA ASP A 271 16.76 -21.06 -21.13
C ASP A 271 18.23 -20.95 -20.72
N ALA A 272 18.61 -21.28 -19.48
CA ALA A 272 20.02 -21.41 -19.15
C ALA A 272 20.54 -22.75 -19.73
N PRO A 273 21.39 -22.75 -20.78
CA PRO A 273 21.92 -23.99 -21.33
C PRO A 273 22.71 -24.75 -20.25
N PRO A 274 22.72 -26.09 -20.29
CA PRO A 274 23.40 -26.90 -19.28
C PRO A 274 24.89 -26.53 -19.28
N GLY A 275 25.34 -25.89 -18.19
CA GLY A 275 26.75 -25.47 -18.02
C GLY A 275 26.99 -23.98 -17.76
N SER A 276 25.97 -23.12 -17.62
CA SER A 276 26.21 -21.76 -17.13
C SER A 276 26.80 -21.82 -15.71
N ARG A 277 28.04 -21.32 -15.57
CA ARG A 277 28.86 -21.39 -14.36
C ARG A 277 28.07 -21.00 -13.10
N PRO A 278 28.28 -21.71 -11.96
CA PRO A 278 27.66 -21.32 -10.70
C PRO A 278 28.03 -19.86 -10.38
N PRO A 279 27.16 -19.14 -9.66
CA PRO A 279 27.43 -17.78 -9.22
C PRO A 279 28.78 -17.77 -8.51
N ARG A 280 29.70 -16.92 -8.98
CA ARG A 280 31.02 -16.75 -8.35
C ARG A 280 30.79 -16.31 -6.91
N THR A 281 30.93 -17.23 -5.97
CA THR A 281 31.19 -16.90 -4.58
C THR A 281 32.48 -16.10 -4.54
N ARG A 282 32.38 -14.79 -4.28
CA ARG A 282 33.56 -13.97 -4.02
C ARG A 282 34.19 -14.50 -2.73
N TYR A 283 35.30 -15.22 -2.88
CA TYR A 283 36.20 -15.51 -1.77
C TYR A 283 36.81 -14.18 -1.32
N ILE A 284 36.43 -13.72 -0.12
CA ILE A 284 37.08 -12.59 0.55
C ILE A 284 38.23 -13.22 1.34
N PRO A 285 39.51 -12.94 1.00
CA PRO A 285 40.62 -13.40 1.82
C PRO A 285 40.62 -12.62 3.14
N SER A 286 40.68 -13.35 4.25
CA SER A 286 40.92 -12.81 5.58
C SER A 286 42.32 -12.20 5.62
N ASN A 287 42.42 -10.89 5.82
CA ASN A 287 43.71 -10.27 6.18
C ASN A 287 43.91 -10.44 7.68
N GLU A 288 44.56 -11.53 8.08
CA GLU A 288 45.32 -11.58 9.33
C GLU A 288 46.80 -11.43 8.97
N SER A 289 47.38 -10.30 9.38
CA SER A 289 48.80 -10.10 9.71
C SER A 289 48.90 -8.82 10.54
#